data_AF-A0A371CI87-F1
#
_entry.id   AF-A0A371CI87-F1
#
_cell.length_a   1.000
_cell.length_b   1.000
_cell.length_c   1.000
_cell.angle_alpha   90.00
_cell.angle_beta   90.00
_cell.angle_gamma   90.00
#
_symmetry.space_group_name_H-M   'P 1'
#
loop_
_entity.id
_entity.type
_entity.pdbx_description
1 polymer ?
#
loop_
_entity_poly.entity_id
_entity_poly.type
_entity_poly.pdbx_seq_one_letter_code
_entity_poly.pdbx_strand_id
1 'polypeptide(L)'
;NLTKVIPAMDHLDDQLAKICFDKKIAAPVRSAAALGRKTCNRFYVKTDDTEIYRFAMAFHPECKLDYFKDADWEEEWIRDARALLYAEYERKYARYPLP
;
A
#
# COMPACT_ATOMS: atom_id res chain seq x y z
N ASN A 1 -5.00 -9.35 9.88
CA ASN A 1 -5.61 -8.97 8.58
C ASN A 1 -4.91 -7.73 8.00
N LEU A 2 -3.57 -7.69 8.02
CA LEU A 2 -2.77 -6.51 7.68
C LEU A 2 -2.68 -6.27 6.16
N THR A 3 -2.80 -7.34 5.37
CA THR A 3 -2.73 -7.33 3.91
C THR A 3 -3.90 -6.64 3.23
N LYS A 4 -5.00 -6.42 3.95
CA LYS A 4 -6.21 -5.78 3.41
C LYS A 4 -6.26 -4.28 3.64
N VAL A 5 -5.37 -3.75 4.48
CA VAL A 5 -5.37 -2.32 4.85
C VAL A 5 -4.97 -1.46 3.66
N ILE A 6 -3.84 -1.77 3.03
CA ILE A 6 -3.34 -1.03 1.87
C ILE A 6 -4.33 -1.10 0.68
N PRO A 7 -4.81 -2.28 0.23
CA PRO A 7 -5.78 -2.34 -0.87
C PRO A 7 -7.10 -1.62 -0.59
N ALA A 8 -7.57 -1.62 0.65
CA ALA A 8 -8.76 -0.86 1.03
C ALA A 8 -8.50 0.65 0.98
N MET A 9 -7.31 1.10 1.36
CA MET A 9 -6.94 2.51 1.29
C MET A 9 -6.75 2.97 -0.17
N ASP A 10 -6.08 2.16 -1.01
CA ASP A 10 -5.97 2.40 -2.45
C ASP A 10 -7.36 2.57 -3.08
N HIS A 11 -8.25 1.62 -2.81
CA HIS A 11 -9.63 1.68 -3.33
C HIS A 11 -10.38 2.94 -2.88
N LEU A 12 -10.21 3.35 -1.62
CA LEU A 12 -10.86 4.56 -1.10
C LEU A 12 -10.30 5.83 -1.74
N ASP A 13 -8.97 5.94 -1.91
CA ASP A 13 -8.35 7.08 -2.59
C ASP A 13 -8.87 7.20 -4.02
N ASP A 14 -8.94 6.07 -4.73
CA ASP A 14 -9.39 5.95 -6.10
C ASP A 14 -10.85 6.44 -6.28
N GLN A 15 -11.75 5.99 -5.40
CA GLN A 15 -13.16 6.40 -5.43
C GLN A 15 -13.32 7.88 -5.08
N LEU A 16 -12.61 8.37 -4.06
CA LEU A 16 -12.65 9.76 -3.66
C LEU A 16 -12.09 10.67 -4.75
N ALA A 17 -11.03 10.24 -5.46
CA ALA A 17 -10.48 10.96 -6.59
C ALA A 17 -11.48 11.07 -7.76
N LYS A 18 -12.16 9.98 -8.11
CA LYS A 18 -13.22 9.99 -9.13
C LYS A 18 -14.32 11.01 -8.78
N ILE A 19 -14.74 11.07 -7.52
CA ILE A 19 -15.75 12.04 -7.05
C ILE A 19 -15.21 13.48 -7.08
N CYS A 20 -13.95 13.70 -6.68
CA CYS A 20 -13.35 15.04 -6.64
C CYS A 20 -13.29 15.70 -8.03
N PHE A 21 -12.99 14.91 -9.06
CA PHE A 21 -12.76 15.41 -10.42
C PHE A 21 -14.00 15.35 -11.32
N ASP A 22 -15.09 14.69 -10.91
CA ASP A 22 -16.34 14.66 -11.66
C ASP A 22 -17.11 15.99 -11.52
N LYS A 23 -17.05 16.82 -12.57
CA LYS A 23 -17.75 18.11 -12.64
C LYS A 23 -19.28 17.98 -12.60
N LYS A 24 -19.84 16.78 -12.82
CA LYS A 24 -21.29 16.51 -12.73
C LYS A 24 -21.77 16.43 -11.28
N ILE A 25 -20.88 16.13 -10.34
CA ILE A 25 -21.19 16.05 -8.91
C ILE A 25 -21.21 17.45 -8.29
N ALA A 26 -22.11 17.70 -7.35
CA ALA A 26 -22.25 19.00 -6.70
C ALA A 26 -20.96 19.44 -5.98
N ALA A 27 -20.64 20.74 -6.04
CA ALA A 27 -19.41 21.29 -5.47
C ALA A 27 -19.17 20.93 -3.99
N PRO A 28 -20.18 20.96 -3.08
CA PRO A 28 -19.98 20.56 -1.69
C PRO A 28 -19.54 19.10 -1.53
N VAL A 29 -20.06 18.20 -2.36
CA VAL A 29 -19.72 16.77 -2.33
C VAL A 29 -18.29 16.55 -2.82
N ARG A 30 -17.85 17.27 -3.85
CA ARG A 30 -16.45 17.21 -4.31
C ARG A 30 -15.49 17.75 -3.25
N SER A 31 -15.86 18.83 -2.56
CA SER A 31 -15.06 19.37 -1.45
C SER A 31 -14.98 18.40 -0.27
N ALA A 32 -16.08 17.73 0.08
CA ALA A 32 -16.09 16.68 1.10
C ALA A 32 -15.21 15.48 0.70
N ALA A 33 -15.28 15.05 -0.56
CA ALA A 33 -14.43 13.99 -1.08
C ALA A 33 -12.93 14.37 -1.03
N ALA A 34 -12.59 15.63 -1.34
CA ALA A 34 -11.22 16.11 -1.27
C ALA A 34 -10.67 16.11 0.17
N LEU A 35 -11.51 16.48 1.14
CA LEU A 35 -11.16 16.40 2.56
C LEU A 35 -10.99 14.94 3.04
N GLY A 36 -11.88 14.06 2.59
CA GLY A 36 -11.78 12.61 2.82
C GLY A 36 -10.45 12.07 2.30
N ARG A 37 -10.10 12.42 1.06
CA ARG A 37 -8.85 11.99 0.41
C ARG A 37 -7.61 12.47 1.17
N LYS A 38 -7.60 13.75 1.56
CA LYS A 38 -6.52 14.32 2.40
C LYS A 38 -6.38 13.57 3.74
N THR A 39 -7.49 13.13 4.31
CA THR A 39 -7.49 12.36 5.56
C THR A 39 -6.93 10.96 5.34
N CYS A 40 -7.36 10.25 4.29
CA CYS A 40 -6.81 8.96 3.89
C CYS A 40 -5.29 9.03 3.67
N ASN A 41 -4.81 10.02 2.91
CA ASN A 41 -3.37 10.17 2.62
C ASN A 41 -2.53 10.43 3.87
N ARG A 42 -3.07 11.10 4.89
CA ARG A 42 -2.37 11.28 6.18
C ARG A 42 -2.12 9.96 6.89
N PHE A 43 -3.04 9.01 6.79
CA PHE A 43 -2.86 7.67 7.36
C PHE A 43 -2.03 6.77 6.44
N TYR A 44 -2.08 7.01 5.13
CA TYR A 44 -1.27 6.30 4.14
C TYR A 44 0.23 6.52 4.38
N VAL A 45 0.65 7.76 4.64
CA VAL A 45 2.04 8.08 5.01
C VAL A 45 2.49 7.30 6.26
N LYS A 46 1.58 7.08 7.22
CA LYS A 46 1.89 6.31 8.44
C LYS A 46 2.04 4.81 8.18
N THR A 47 1.29 4.26 7.22
CA THR A 47 1.48 2.88 6.79
C THR A 47 2.79 2.71 6.02
N ASP A 48 3.22 3.73 5.28
CA ASP A 48 4.52 3.75 4.60
C ASP A 48 5.70 3.82 5.57
N ASP A 49 5.55 4.56 6.67
CA ASP A 49 6.58 4.63 7.74
C ASP A 49 6.79 3.29 8.47
N THR A 50 5.92 2.28 8.27
CA THR A 50 6.00 0.99 8.96
C THR A 50 6.16 -0.19 7.99
N GLU A 51 7.34 -0.82 8.02
CA GLU A 51 7.70 -1.95 7.16
C GLU A 51 6.78 -3.19 7.32
N ILE A 52 6.03 -3.26 8.43
CA ILE A 52 5.14 -4.39 8.77
C ILE A 52 4.04 -4.60 7.72
N TYR A 53 3.44 -3.53 7.19
CA TYR A 53 2.41 -3.66 6.16
C TYR A 53 3.02 -4.11 4.83
N ARG A 54 4.23 -3.63 4.51
CA ARG A 54 4.99 -4.03 3.32
C ARG A 54 5.35 -5.51 3.35
N PHE A 55 5.88 -5.99 4.47
CA PHE A 55 6.18 -7.41 4.66
C PHE A 55 4.91 -8.26 4.61
N ALA A 56 3.83 -7.85 5.28
CA ALA A 56 2.59 -8.60 5.27
C ALA A 56 2.08 -8.84 3.84
N MET A 57 2.13 -7.83 2.96
CA MET A 57 1.73 -7.98 1.55
C MET A 57 2.72 -8.82 0.75
N ALA A 58 4.03 -8.62 0.92
CA ALA A 58 5.06 -9.39 0.20
C ALA A 58 5.06 -10.88 0.58
N PHE A 59 4.73 -11.22 1.83
CA PHE A 59 4.59 -12.59 2.30
C PHE A 59 3.23 -13.22 1.99
N HIS A 60 2.25 -12.45 1.49
CA HIS A 60 0.93 -12.99 1.19
C HIS A 60 0.99 -13.88 -0.06
N PRO A 61 0.62 -15.17 0.03
CA PRO A 61 0.81 -16.14 -1.05
C PRO A 61 0.04 -15.80 -2.33
N GLU A 62 -1.05 -15.04 -2.23
CA GLU A 62 -1.87 -14.58 -3.37
C GLU A 62 -1.47 -13.19 -3.91
N CYS A 63 -0.74 -12.37 -3.15
CA CYS A 63 -0.35 -11.01 -3.59
C CYS A 63 1.10 -10.95 -4.04
N LYS A 64 2.01 -11.61 -3.30
CA LYS A 64 3.47 -11.58 -3.49
C LYS A 64 3.95 -10.20 -3.94
N LEU A 65 4.69 -10.14 -5.06
CA LEU A 65 5.14 -8.90 -5.68
C LEU A 65 4.25 -8.48 -6.87
N ASP A 66 3.30 -9.33 -7.26
CA ASP A 66 2.49 -9.11 -8.46
C ASP A 66 1.39 -8.08 -8.19
N TYR A 67 0.82 -8.05 -6.96
CA TYR A 67 -0.09 -6.99 -6.56
C TYR A 67 0.53 -5.58 -6.71
N PHE A 68 1.80 -5.43 -6.34
CA PHE A 68 2.48 -4.14 -6.44
C PHE A 68 2.67 -3.69 -7.90
N LYS A 69 2.84 -4.63 -8.83
CA LYS A 69 2.91 -4.34 -10.26
C LYS A 69 1.54 -3.98 -10.82
N ASP A 70 0.51 -4.74 -10.44
CA ASP A 70 -0.86 -4.52 -10.91
C ASP A 70 -1.46 -3.22 -10.36
N ALA A 71 -1.00 -2.76 -9.19
CA ALA A 71 -1.38 -1.49 -8.59
C ALA A 71 -0.55 -0.28 -9.07
N ASP A 72 0.37 -0.48 -10.02
CA ASP A 72 1.26 0.56 -10.57
C ASP A 72 2.09 1.30 -9.50
N TRP A 73 2.55 0.56 -8.48
CA TRP A 73 3.42 1.14 -7.46
C TRP A 73 4.81 1.40 -8.03
N GLU A 74 5.44 2.49 -7.58
CA GLU A 74 6.79 2.87 -7.97
C GLU A 74 7.79 1.71 -7.77
N GLU A 75 8.63 1.43 -8.77
CA GLU A 75 9.59 0.32 -8.72
C GLU A 75 10.55 0.37 -7.52
N GLU A 76 10.86 1.58 -7.04
CA GLU A 76 11.64 1.81 -5.83
C GLU A 76 11.02 1.12 -4.60
N TRP A 77 9.69 1.07 -4.52
CA TRP A 77 8.96 0.43 -3.42
C TRP A 77 9.06 -1.09 -3.45
N ILE A 78 9.00 -1.67 -4.65
CA ILE A 78 9.19 -3.11 -4.86
C ILE A 78 10.63 -3.51 -4.51
N ARG A 79 11.60 -2.66 -4.90
CA ARG A 79 13.01 -2.86 -4.62
C ARG A 79 13.31 -2.81 -3.13
N ASP A 80 12.79 -1.82 -2.42
CA ASP A 80 13.07 -1.61 -1.00
C ASP A 80 12.42 -2.68 -0.13
N ALA A 81 11.18 -3.07 -0.45
CA ALA A 81 10.52 -4.21 0.21
C ALA A 81 11.31 -5.51 0.03
N ARG A 82 11.85 -5.74 -1.17
CA ARG A 82 12.72 -6.91 -1.45
C ARG A 82 14.03 -6.82 -0.67
N ALA A 83 14.69 -5.67 -0.67
CA ALA A 83 15.97 -5.48 0.02
C ALA A 83 15.83 -5.73 1.54
N LEU A 84 14.78 -5.18 2.14
CA LEU A 84 14.44 -5.40 3.55
C LEU A 84 14.11 -6.87 3.86
N LEU A 85 13.38 -7.53 2.97
CA LEU A 85 13.04 -8.96 3.10
C LEU A 85 14.31 -9.83 3.12
N TYR A 86 15.23 -9.60 2.19
CA TYR A 86 16.52 -10.30 2.16
C TYR A 86 17.37 -9.97 3.38
N ALA A 87 17.42 -8.71 3.81
CA ALA A 87 18.17 -8.32 5.01
C ALA A 87 17.65 -9.02 6.28
N GLU A 88 16.33 -9.12 6.45
CA GLU A 88 15.72 -9.82 7.60
C GLU A 88 15.92 -11.34 7.50
N TYR A 89 15.87 -11.90 6.28
CA TYR A 89 16.21 -13.30 6.02
C TYR A 89 17.67 -13.61 6.39
N GLU A 90 18.62 -12.81 5.92
CA GLU A 90 20.04 -12.95 6.25
C GLU A 90 20.28 -12.85 7.76
N ARG A 91 19.61 -11.89 8.41
CA ARG A 91 19.77 -11.66 9.84
C ARG A 91 19.27 -12.82 10.70
N LYS A 92 18.12 -13.40 10.37
CA LYS A 92 17.43 -14.37 11.24
C LYS A 92 17.47 -15.81 10.74
N TYR A 93 17.53 -16.03 9.44
CA TYR A 93 17.23 -17.32 8.83
C TYR A 93 18.41 -17.92 8.05
N ALA A 94 19.33 -17.11 7.51
CA ALA A 94 20.46 -17.61 6.72
C ALA A 94 21.42 -18.55 7.48
N ARG A 95 21.40 -18.54 8.81
CA ARG A 95 22.19 -19.47 9.64
C ARG A 95 21.54 -20.83 9.86
N TYR A 96 20.28 -21.00 9.47
CA TYR A 96 19.58 -22.27 9.59
C TYR A 96 19.74 -23.06 8.28
N PRO A 97 20.14 -24.34 8.33
CA PRO A 97 20.21 -25.16 7.13
C PRO A 97 18.82 -25.27 6.53
N LEU A 98 18.74 -25.07 5.21
CA LEU A 98 17.52 -25.31 4.45
C LEU A 98 17.18 -26.81 4.51
N PRO A 99 15.91 -27.19 4.74
CA PRO A 99 15.48 -28.58 4.75
C PRO A 99 15.61 -29.26 3.40
#